data_AF-A0A9E2XIB9-F1
#
_entry.id   AF-A0A9E2XIB9-F1
#
_cell.length_a   1.000
_cell.length_b   1.000
_cell.length_c   1.000
_cell.angle_alpha   90.00
_cell.angle_beta   90.00
_cell.angle_gamma   90.00
#
_symmetry.space_group_name_H-M   'P 1'
#
loop_
_entity.id
_entity.type
_entity.pdbx_description
1 polymer ?
#
loop_
_entity_poly.entity_id
_entity_poly.type
_entity_poly.pdbx_seq_one_letter_code
_entity_poly.pdbx_strand_id
1 'polypeptide(L)' 'MRSKGVADEAEDYALPIYAARFPVRTIIGEVEVCPRMPKDVQRPEWLAGFVAGRALGAIMTENFDKAYPPAVLSSTDT' A
#
# COMPACT_ATOMS: atom_id res chain seq x y z
N MET A 1 -11.84 -7.86 0.35
CA MET A 1 -11.65 -7.18 -0.96
C MET A 1 -13.00 -7.07 -1.64
N ARG A 2 -13.46 -5.87 -2.02
CA ARG A 2 -14.62 -5.74 -2.92
C ARG A 2 -14.17 -6.02 -4.35
N SER A 3 -14.62 -7.13 -4.92
CA SER A 3 -14.23 -7.57 -6.28
C SER A 3 -15.25 -7.19 -7.37
N LYS A 4 -16.51 -6.91 -7.00
CA LYS A 4 -17.52 -6.40 -7.93
C LYS A 4 -17.18 -4.95 -8.31
N GLY A 5 -16.87 -4.72 -9.59
CA GLY A 5 -16.62 -3.40 -10.19
C GLY A 5 -17.89 -2.57 -10.31
N VAL A 6 -18.07 -1.89 -11.46
CA VAL A 6 -19.40 -1.36 -11.84
C VAL A 6 -20.33 -2.56 -11.99
N ALA A 7 -21.50 -2.50 -11.38
CA ALA A 7 -22.45 -3.60 -11.34
C ALA A 7 -23.86 -3.04 -11.53
N ASP A 8 -24.21 -2.84 -12.80
CA ASP A 8 -25.52 -2.38 -13.25
C ASP A 8 -26.37 -3.58 -13.70
N GLU A 9 -27.69 -3.41 -13.73
CA GLU A 9 -28.60 -4.43 -14.25
C GLU A 9 -28.54 -4.47 -15.79
N ALA A 10 -29.03 -5.56 -16.40
CA ALA A 10 -28.92 -5.75 -17.85
C ALA A 10 -29.63 -4.65 -18.67
N GLU A 11 -30.76 -4.16 -18.15
CA GLU A 11 -31.58 -3.11 -18.76
C GLU A 11 -30.87 -1.75 -18.78
N ASP A 12 -30.00 -1.49 -17.80
CA ASP A 12 -29.32 -0.20 -17.64
C ASP A 12 -28.27 0.06 -18.73
N TYR A 13 -27.74 -0.99 -19.36
CA TYR A 13 -26.79 -0.87 -20.48
C TYR A 13 -27.38 -0.20 -21.73
N ALA A 14 -28.71 -0.13 -21.86
CA ALA A 14 -29.39 0.54 -22.97
C ALA A 14 -29.56 2.06 -22.73
N LEU A 15 -29.36 2.53 -21.50
CA LEU A 15 -29.53 3.93 -21.14
C LEU A 15 -28.27 4.73 -21.47
N PRO A 16 -28.37 6.00 -21.89
CA PRO A 16 -27.22 6.87 -22.14
C PRO A 16 -26.67 7.44 -20.82
N ILE A 17 -26.25 6.56 -19.90
CA ILE A 17 -25.78 6.89 -18.55
C ILE A 17 -24.28 6.64 -18.41
N TYR A 18 -23.61 7.49 -17.62
CA TYR A 18 -22.18 7.39 -17.37
C TYR A 18 -21.89 6.49 -16.16
N ALA A 19 -21.12 5.42 -16.37
CA ALA A 19 -20.67 4.54 -15.30
C ALA A 19 -19.16 4.34 -15.35
N ALA A 20 -18.47 4.62 -14.24
CA ALA A 20 -17.02 4.49 -14.15
C ALA A 20 -16.57 4.20 -12.70
N ARG A 21 -15.42 3.53 -12.57
CA ARG A 21 -14.69 3.41 -11.31
C ARG A 21 -13.50 4.35 -11.33
N PHE A 22 -13.45 5.28 -10.38
CA PHE A 22 -12.28 6.14 -10.15
C PHE A 22 -11.41 5.55 -9.03
N PRO A 23 -10.23 4.96 -9.34
CA PRO A 23 -9.37 4.40 -8.30
C PRO A 23 -8.72 5.52 -7.50
N VAL A 24 -8.81 5.44 -6.17
CA VAL A 24 -8.07 6.33 -5.26
C VAL A 24 -6.80 5.61 -4.81
N ARG A 25 -5.67 6.33 -4.85
CA ARG A 25 -4.37 5.83 -4.40
C ARG A 25 -3.76 6.84 -3.44
N THR A 26 -3.19 6.34 -2.35
CA THR A 26 -2.37 7.13 -1.43
C THR A 26 -0.90 6.93 -1.79
N ILE A 27 -0.22 8.01 -2.15
CA ILE A 27 1.16 8.01 -2.62
C ILE A 27 2.02 8.78 -1.61
N ILE A 28 3.22 8.27 -1.32
CA ILE A 28 4.19 8.93 -0.46
C ILE A 28 4.74 10.17 -1.18
N GLY A 29 4.78 11.31 -0.49
CA GLY A 29 5.39 12.54 -0.96
C GLY A 29 6.90 12.61 -0.68
N GLU A 30 7.51 13.74 -1.02
CA GLU A 30 8.89 14.03 -0.64
C GLU A 30 9.07 14.06 0.88
N VAL A 31 10.27 13.72 1.35
CA VAL A 31 10.56 13.74 2.78
C VAL A 31 10.76 15.18 3.24
N GLU A 32 9.86 15.64 4.12
CA GLU A 32 9.99 16.90 4.82
C GLU A 32 10.69 16.67 6.18
N VAL A 33 12.00 16.86 6.21
CA VAL A 33 12.78 16.67 7.45
C VAL A 33 12.48 17.77 8.46
N CYS A 34 12.31 17.39 9.73
CA CYS A 34 12.11 18.35 10.82
C CYS A 34 13.29 19.34 10.88
N PRO A 35 13.04 20.67 10.88
CA PRO A 35 14.12 21.67 10.93
C PRO A 35 14.90 21.65 12.25
N ARG A 36 14.38 20.98 13.28
CA ARG A 36 15.02 20.79 14.59
C ARG A 36 15.76 19.45 14.71
N MET A 37 15.83 18.64 13.65
CA MET A 37 16.51 17.35 13.69
C MET A 37 18.03 17.56 13.90
N PRO A 38 18.66 16.91 14.89
CA PRO A 38 20.11 16.95 15.03
C PRO A 38 20.80 16.39 13.78
N LYS A 39 21.92 17.01 13.37
CA LYS A 39 22.61 16.69 12.10
C LYS A 39 23.23 15.28 12.06
N ASP A 40 23.51 14.74 13.23
CA ASP A 40 24.11 13.42 13.45
C ASP A 40 23.08 12.29 13.48
N VAL A 41 21.78 12.60 13.60
CA VAL A 41 20.72 11.59 13.59
C VAL A 41 20.43 11.14 12.16
N GLN A 42 20.86 9.92 11.84
CA GLN A 42 20.64 9.29 10.54
C GLN A 42 19.22 8.72 10.42
N ARG A 43 18.72 8.67 9.18
CA ARG A 43 17.45 7.99 8.87
C ARG A 43 17.61 6.49 9.13
N PRO A 44 16.74 5.88 9.96
CA PRO A 44 16.77 4.44 10.18
C PRO A 44 16.45 3.63 8.92
N GLU A 45 17.07 2.45 8.82
CA GLU A 45 16.93 1.53 7.67
C GLU A 45 15.50 1.05 7.42
N TRP A 46 14.69 0.86 8.47
CA TRP A 46 13.29 0.43 8.33
C TRP A 46 12.40 1.52 7.71
N LEU A 47 12.88 2.77 7.66
CA LEU A 47 12.21 3.84 6.92
C LEU A 47 12.64 3.88 5.45
N ALA A 48 13.61 3.09 4.97
CA ALA A 48 14.14 3.18 3.61
C ALA A 48 13.05 3.00 2.52
N GLY A 49 11.96 2.29 2.83
CA GLY A 49 10.84 2.09 1.90
C GLY A 49 9.95 3.33 1.69
N PHE A 50 10.00 4.34 2.56
CA PHE A 50 9.19 5.57 2.47
C PHE A 50 9.84 6.58 1.50
N VAL A 51 9.76 6.29 0.21
CA VAL A 51 10.29 7.12 -0.87
C VAL A 51 9.15 7.74 -1.66
N ALA A 52 9.34 8.97 -2.13
CA ALA A 52 8.36 9.68 -2.95
C ALA A 52 7.91 8.85 -4.16
N GLY A 53 6.63 8.93 -4.50
CA GLY A 53 6.02 8.22 -5.62
C GLY A 53 5.61 6.78 -5.33
N ARG A 54 6.03 6.19 -4.20
CA ARG A 54 5.57 4.84 -3.81
C ARG A 54 4.15 4.86 -3.26
N ALA A 55 3.41 3.78 -3.50
CA ALA A 55 2.10 3.58 -2.89
C ALA A 55 2.25 3.21 -1.40
N LEU A 56 1.52 3.91 -0.53
CA LEU A 56 1.53 3.65 0.91
C LEU A 56 1.17 2.19 1.22
N GLY A 57 0.15 1.65 0.54
CA GLY A 57 -0.32 0.28 0.75
C GLY A 57 0.77 -0.77 0.53
N ALA A 58 1.61 -0.59 -0.50
CA ALA A 58 2.71 -1.52 -0.79
C ALA A 58 3.74 -1.54 0.35
N ILE A 59 4.13 -0.36 0.85
CA ILE A 59 5.08 -0.23 1.96
C ILE A 59 4.52 -0.86 3.24
N MET A 60 3.22 -0.65 3.51
CA MET A 60 2.59 -1.22 4.71
C MET A 60 2.55 -2.75 4.66
N THR A 61 2.24 -3.34 3.50
CA THR A 61 2.29 -4.80 3.30
C THR A 61 3.73 -5.32 3.46
N GLU A 62 4.71 -4.70 2.81
CA GLU A 62 6.12 -5.10 2.93
C GLU A 62 6.61 -5.04 4.39
N ASN A 63 6.22 -3.99 5.13
CA ASN A 63 6.60 -3.84 6.54
C ASN A 63 5.89 -4.87 7.43
N PHE A 64 4.62 -5.18 7.14
CA PHE A 64 3.89 -6.25 7.84
C PHE A 64 4.59 -7.60 7.64
N ASP A 65 4.92 -7.95 6.40
CA ASP A 65 5.57 -9.23 6.07
C ASP A 65 6.95 -9.36 6.74
N LYS A 66 7.69 -8.26 6.87
CA LYS A 66 8.97 -8.22 7.59
C LYS A 66 8.81 -8.37 9.11
N ALA A 67 7.78 -7.74 9.68
CA ALA A 67 7.51 -7.79 11.11
C ALA A 67 6.93 -9.14 11.55
N TYR A 68 6.15 -9.79 10.69
CA TYR A 68 5.45 -11.04 10.93
C TYR A 68 5.73 -12.05 9.81
N PRO A 69 6.98 -12.54 9.70
CA PRO A 69 7.31 -13.56 8.72
C PRO A 69 6.48 -14.82 8.98
N PRO A 70 6.06 -15.56 7.93
CA PRO A 70 5.35 -16.82 8.12
C PRO A 70 6.18 -17.76 8.99
N ALA A 71 5.52 -18.50 9.87
CA ALA A 71 6.19 -19.48 10.71
C ALA A 71 6.95 -20.48 9.83
N VAL A 72 8.25 -20.61 10.04
CA VAL A 72 9.06 -21.65 9.40
C VAL A 72 8.64 -22.97 10.05
N LEU A 73 7.88 -23.80 9.33
CA LEU A 73 7.62 -25.17 9.76
C LEU A 73 8.96 -25.93 9.73
N SER A 74 9.53 -26.19 10.92
CA SER A 74 10.71 -27.03 11.05
C SER A 74 10.35 -28.46 10.65
N SER A 75 10.95 -28.96 9.57
CA SER A 75 10.90 -30.37 9.18
C SER A 75 11.82 -31.20 10.08
N THR A 76 11.47 -31.33 11.35
CA THR A 76 12.16 -32.25 12.27
C THR A 76 11.10 -32.99 13.05
N ASP A 77 10.46 -33.95 12.38
CA ASP A 77 10.00 -35.19 13.00
C ASP A 77 9.93 -36.23 11.86
N THR A 78 10.82 -37.22 11.94
CA THR A 78 10.81 -38.48 11.19
C THR A 78 10.88 -39.59 12.20
#